data_AF-A0A9P9RIW0-F1
#
_entry.id   AF-A0A9P9RIW0-F1
#
_cell.length_a   1.000
_cell.length_b   1.000
_cell.length_c   1.000
_cell.angle_alpha   90.00
_cell.angle_beta   90.00
_cell.angle_gamma   90.00
#
_symmetry.space_group_name_H-M   'P 1'
#
loop_
_entity.id
_entity.type
_entity.pdbx_description
1 polymer ?
#
loop_
_entity_poly.entity_id
_entity_poly.type
_entity_poly.pdbx_seq_one_letter_code
_entity_poly.pdbx_strand_id
1 'polypeptide(L)'
;VWLFAMRHYKEMPSESKKSTKVLLAKARVQKADEEVSSRAVHLADRVGFASDELEALKQRSPDREIARNALLKARKPDLYQYDEAALEAHVAQIARLFTTATLIPWEYSAPALVSDDPKAAGKRCGFPDEDAQQQDRKHFFILYPHAESEEQGKEITSFFVRRSVYLAFFGNSADLGLDNGFGFSSPHQARMRRC
;
A
#
# COMPACT_ATOMS: atom_id res chain seq x y z
N VAL A 1 -6.48 -8.47 -2.89
CA VAL A 1 -5.87 -7.66 -3.98
C VAL A 1 -6.39 -6.22 -4.02
N TRP A 2 -7.72 -5.99 -4.03
CA TRP A 2 -8.29 -4.62 -4.10
C TRP A 2 -7.78 -3.65 -3.02
N LEU A 3 -7.77 -4.05 -1.75
CA LEU A 3 -7.27 -3.22 -0.64
C LEU A 3 -5.80 -2.79 -0.84
N PHE A 4 -4.98 -3.69 -1.40
CA PHE A 4 -3.58 -3.39 -1.72
C PHE A 4 -3.47 -2.32 -2.82
N ALA A 5 -4.27 -2.44 -3.89
CA ALA A 5 -4.32 -1.44 -4.94
C ALA A 5 -4.77 -0.08 -4.39
N MET A 6 -5.80 -0.03 -3.54
CA MET A 6 -6.27 1.22 -2.93
C MET A 6 -5.24 1.88 -1.99
N ARG A 7 -4.35 1.09 -1.40
CA ARG A 7 -3.24 1.59 -0.58
C ARG A 7 -2.12 2.19 -1.44
N HIS A 8 -1.85 1.57 -2.59
CA HIS A 8 -0.62 1.76 -3.36
C HIS A 8 -0.81 2.27 -4.80
N TYR A 9 -2.01 2.69 -5.20
CA TYR A 9 -2.32 3.02 -6.60
C TYR A 9 -1.41 4.11 -7.23
N LYS A 10 -0.85 5.03 -6.43
CA LYS A 10 0.09 6.05 -6.90
C LYS A 10 1.47 5.46 -7.24
N GLU A 11 1.84 4.38 -6.55
CA GLU A 11 3.14 3.72 -6.62
C GLU A 11 3.11 2.52 -7.58
N MET A 12 1.92 2.09 -7.99
CA MET A 12 1.71 1.02 -8.95
C MET A 12 2.09 1.43 -10.38
N PRO A 13 2.49 0.47 -11.23
CA PRO A 13 2.70 0.73 -12.65
C PRO A 13 1.42 1.25 -13.30
N SER A 14 1.49 2.48 -13.81
CA SER A 14 0.46 3.03 -14.67
C SER A 14 0.66 2.47 -16.08
N GLU A 15 -0.42 2.02 -16.72
CA GLU A 15 -0.37 1.80 -18.16
C GLU A 15 -0.01 3.12 -18.81
N SER A 16 1.21 3.20 -19.36
CA SER A 16 1.58 4.32 -20.20
C SER A 16 0.57 4.34 -21.34
N LYS A 17 -0.35 5.31 -21.33
CA LYS A 17 -1.18 5.60 -22.48
C LYS A 17 -0.20 5.93 -23.59
N LYS A 18 0.11 4.95 -24.45
CA LYS A 18 0.86 5.15 -25.69
C LYS A 18 -0.01 6.04 -26.57
N SER A 19 -0.03 7.34 -26.29
CA SER A 19 -0.46 8.29 -27.31
C SER A 19 0.62 8.22 -28.37
N THR A 20 0.25 7.80 -29.57
CA THR A 20 1.01 7.91 -30.82
C THR A 20 1.25 9.38 -31.17
N LYS A 21 1.84 10.13 -30.25
CA LYS A 21 2.27 11.51 -30.37
C LYS A 21 3.67 11.54 -29.78
N VAL A 22 4.62 11.97 -30.60
CA VAL A 22 6.01 12.27 -30.23
C VAL A 22 6.02 12.80 -28.81
N LEU A 23 6.61 12.04 -27.88
CA LEU A 23 6.73 12.45 -26.49
C LEU A 23 7.60 13.69 -26.45
N LEU A 24 6.98 14.87 -26.43
CA LEU A 24 7.63 16.10 -26.02
C LEU A 24 8.25 15.84 -24.64
N ALA A 25 9.39 16.44 -24.34
CA ALA A 25 10.21 16.23 -23.13
C ALA A 25 9.51 16.53 -21.77
N LYS A 26 8.18 16.67 -21.76
CA LYS A 26 7.33 16.97 -20.60
C LYS A 26 6.68 15.74 -19.96
N ALA A 27 6.73 14.56 -20.56
CA ALA A 27 6.11 13.37 -19.96
C ALA A 27 7.02 12.76 -18.87
N ARG A 28 6.92 13.27 -17.63
CA ARG A 28 7.42 12.53 -16.47
C ARG A 28 6.50 11.33 -16.24
N VAL A 29 6.81 10.20 -16.87
CA VAL A 29 6.28 8.91 -16.44
C VAL A 29 6.83 8.70 -15.03
N GLN A 30 5.99 8.80 -14.00
CA GLN A 30 6.39 8.37 -12.67
C GLN A 30 6.68 6.87 -12.77
N LYS A 31 7.93 6.51 -12.52
CA LYS A 31 8.34 5.10 -12.50
C LYS A 31 7.63 4.42 -11.33
N ALA A 32 7.09 3.24 -11.58
CA ALA A 32 6.51 2.41 -10.54
C ALA A 32 7.53 2.18 -9.43
N ASP A 33 7.07 2.16 -8.18
CA ASP A 33 7.90 1.80 -7.05
C ASP A 33 8.21 0.30 -7.12
N GLU A 34 9.49 -0.05 -7.17
CA GLU A 34 9.96 -1.43 -7.32
C GLU A 34 9.57 -2.30 -6.11
N GLU A 35 9.52 -1.75 -4.89
CA GLU A 35 9.12 -2.46 -3.67
C GLU A 35 7.62 -2.76 -3.68
N VAL A 36 6.81 -1.77 -4.04
CA VAL A 36 5.36 -1.92 -4.16
C VAL A 36 5.01 -2.95 -5.23
N SER A 37 5.72 -2.93 -6.36
CA SER A 37 5.52 -3.88 -7.45
C SER A 37 5.87 -5.31 -7.03
N SER A 38 6.99 -5.52 -6.33
CA SER A 38 7.37 -6.83 -5.80
C SER A 38 6.36 -7.34 -4.76
N ARG A 39 5.91 -6.47 -3.84
CA ARG A 39 4.87 -6.84 -2.87
C ARG A 39 3.53 -7.19 -3.52
N ALA A 40 3.16 -6.53 -4.62
CA ALA A 40 1.97 -6.86 -5.38
C ALA A 40 2.06 -8.29 -5.95
N VAL A 41 3.23 -8.64 -6.51
CA VAL A 41 3.51 -9.98 -7.06
C VAL A 41 3.40 -11.04 -5.98
N HIS A 42 4.07 -10.86 -4.83
CA HIS A 42 3.98 -11.81 -3.72
C HIS A 42 2.58 -11.91 -3.10
N LEU A 43 1.79 -10.84 -3.13
CA LEU A 43 0.39 -10.88 -2.70
C LEU A 43 -0.46 -11.67 -3.69
N ALA A 44 -0.28 -11.46 -4.99
CA ALA A 44 -1.02 -12.15 -6.04
C ALA A 44 -0.76 -13.66 -6.00
N ASP A 45 0.51 -14.08 -5.86
CA ASP A 45 0.89 -15.48 -5.63
C ASP A 45 0.13 -16.09 -4.44
N ARG A 46 0.17 -15.41 -3.29
CA ARG A 46 -0.43 -15.88 -2.04
C ARG A 46 -1.95 -16.02 -2.11
N VAL A 47 -2.62 -15.18 -2.89
CA VAL A 47 -4.08 -15.22 -3.07
C VAL A 47 -4.50 -16.08 -4.26
N GLY A 48 -3.58 -16.85 -4.85
CA GLY A 48 -3.87 -17.91 -5.83
C GLY A 48 -3.77 -17.50 -7.30
N PHE A 49 -3.20 -16.34 -7.62
CA PHE A 49 -2.88 -16.00 -9.01
C PHE A 49 -1.64 -16.78 -9.44
N ALA A 50 -1.76 -17.56 -10.52
CA ALA A 50 -0.65 -18.30 -11.11
C ALA A 50 -0.53 -17.95 -12.60
N SER A 51 0.65 -17.47 -13.00
CA SER A 51 1.01 -17.26 -14.41
C SER A 51 2.53 -17.33 -14.56
N ASP A 52 3.01 -17.66 -15.75
CA ASP A 52 4.44 -17.74 -16.05
C ASP A 52 5.11 -16.37 -15.89
N GLU A 53 4.40 -15.28 -16.19
CA GLU A 53 4.87 -13.92 -15.97
C GLU A 53 5.05 -13.61 -14.48
N LEU A 54 4.12 -14.10 -13.64
CA LEU A 54 4.18 -13.90 -12.20
C LEU A 54 5.39 -14.64 -11.60
N GLU A 55 5.68 -15.85 -12.07
CA GLU A 55 6.88 -16.60 -11.68
C GLU A 55 8.16 -15.90 -12.13
N ALA A 56 8.21 -15.37 -13.35
CA ALA A 56 9.35 -14.58 -13.83
C ALA A 56 9.56 -13.32 -12.97
N LEU A 57 8.47 -12.66 -12.54
CA LEU A 57 8.55 -11.50 -11.67
C LEU A 57 9.01 -11.85 -10.24
N LYS A 58 8.66 -13.02 -9.70
CA LYS A 58 9.12 -13.51 -8.39
C LYS A 58 10.64 -13.72 -8.34
N GLN A 59 11.26 -14.06 -9.46
CA GLN A 59 12.72 -14.23 -9.54
C GLN A 59 13.49 -12.91 -9.50
N ARG A 60 12.82 -11.76 -9.64
CA ARG A 60 13.44 -10.44 -9.59
C ARG A 60 13.53 -9.95 -8.14
N SER A 61 14.69 -9.44 -7.75
CA SER A 61 14.89 -8.86 -6.42
C SER A 61 14.70 -7.34 -6.48
N PRO A 62 13.71 -6.75 -5.75
CA PRO A 62 13.48 -5.31 -5.74
C PRO A 62 14.71 -4.55 -5.25
N ASP A 63 15.37 -5.05 -4.20
CA ASP A 63 16.60 -4.46 -3.65
C ASP A 63 17.74 -4.38 -4.67
N ARG A 64 17.94 -5.45 -5.45
CA ARG A 64 18.95 -5.47 -6.51
C ARG A 64 18.62 -4.48 -7.62
N GLU A 65 17.35 -4.35 -7.98
CA GLU A 65 16.92 -3.38 -8.99
C GLU A 65 17.07 -1.95 -8.52
N ILE A 66 16.66 -1.65 -7.28
CA ILE A 66 16.85 -0.33 -6.66
C ILE A 66 18.34 0.01 -6.63
N ALA A 67 19.19 -0.91 -6.18
CA ALA A 67 20.64 -0.73 -6.15
C ALA A 67 21.22 -0.46 -7.55
N ARG A 68 20.87 -1.28 -8.55
CA ARG A 68 21.33 -1.12 -9.94
C ARG A 68 20.86 0.22 -10.51
N ASN A 69 19.59 0.56 -10.33
CA ASN A 69 19.01 1.83 -10.77
C ASN A 69 19.68 3.03 -10.09
N ALA A 70 19.99 2.93 -8.81
CA ALA A 70 20.69 3.98 -8.06
C ALA A 70 22.10 4.23 -8.61
N LEU A 71 22.86 3.16 -8.88
CA LEU A 71 24.20 3.25 -9.47
C LEU A 71 24.17 3.95 -10.85
N LEU A 72 23.30 3.48 -11.75
CA LEU A 72 23.19 4.03 -13.12
C LEU A 72 22.58 5.44 -13.14
N LYS A 73 21.75 5.79 -12.16
CA LYS A 73 21.23 7.15 -11.99
C LYS A 73 22.31 8.10 -11.46
N ALA A 74 23.15 7.65 -10.53
CA ALA A 74 24.23 8.43 -9.97
C ALA A 74 25.40 8.61 -10.96
N ARG A 75 25.63 7.63 -11.84
CA ARG A 75 26.65 7.64 -12.89
C ARG A 75 26.02 7.26 -14.22
N LYS A 76 25.75 8.29 -15.03
CA LYS A 76 25.09 8.13 -16.33
C LYS A 76 25.91 7.22 -17.24
N PRO A 77 25.31 6.19 -17.85
CA PRO A 77 26.00 5.26 -18.75
C PRO A 77 26.72 5.95 -19.92
N ASP A 78 26.19 7.10 -20.36
CA ASP A 78 26.76 7.88 -21.47
C ASP A 78 28.15 8.47 -21.13
N LEU A 79 28.49 8.56 -19.84
CA LEU A 79 29.72 9.20 -19.34
C LEU A 79 30.59 8.26 -18.51
N TYR A 80 30.02 7.18 -17.98
CA TYR A 80 30.68 6.26 -17.06
C TYR A 80 30.29 4.82 -17.40
N GLN A 81 31.27 3.93 -17.43
CA GLN A 81 31.06 2.51 -17.65
C GLN A 81 31.49 1.71 -16.44
N TYR A 82 30.64 0.77 -16.03
CA TYR A 82 31.01 -0.30 -15.12
C TYR A 82 31.32 -1.55 -15.96
N ASP A 83 32.33 -2.32 -15.56
CA ASP A 83 32.40 -3.72 -15.96
C ASP A 83 31.18 -4.47 -15.39
N GLU A 84 30.65 -5.46 -16.12
CA GLU A 84 29.40 -6.14 -15.72
C GLU A 84 29.58 -6.93 -14.42
N ALA A 85 30.72 -7.62 -14.24
CA ALA A 85 30.98 -8.37 -13.02
C ALA A 85 31.19 -7.42 -11.84
N ALA A 86 31.88 -6.28 -12.07
CA ALA A 86 31.98 -5.24 -11.07
C ALA A 86 30.59 -4.69 -10.70
N LEU A 87 29.76 -4.32 -11.68
CA LEU A 87 28.41 -3.78 -11.45
C LEU A 87 27.58 -4.72 -10.57
N GLU A 88 27.55 -6.01 -10.90
CA GLU A 88 26.81 -7.01 -10.13
C GLU A 88 27.34 -7.17 -8.70
N ALA A 89 28.65 -7.04 -8.49
CA ALA A 89 29.24 -7.04 -7.15
C ALA A 89 28.81 -5.80 -6.34
N HIS A 90 28.80 -4.61 -6.95
CA HIS A 90 28.32 -3.38 -6.29
C HIS A 90 26.83 -3.45 -5.96
N VAL A 91 26.02 -3.99 -6.87
CA VAL A 91 24.58 -4.23 -6.65
C VAL A 91 24.38 -5.16 -5.45
N ALA A 92 25.12 -6.27 -5.40
CA ALA A 92 25.05 -7.21 -4.28
C ALA A 92 25.48 -6.56 -2.96
N GLN A 93 26.51 -5.71 -2.97
CA GLN A 93 26.95 -4.99 -1.78
C GLN A 93 25.88 -4.03 -1.27
N ILE A 94 25.26 -3.22 -2.14
CA ILE A 94 24.21 -2.28 -1.73
C ILE A 94 22.97 -3.04 -1.22
N ALA A 95 22.56 -4.12 -1.90
CA ALA A 95 21.45 -4.95 -1.43
C ALA A 95 21.71 -5.54 -0.03
N ARG A 96 22.96 -5.95 0.28
CA ARG A 96 23.36 -6.37 1.64
C ARG A 96 23.28 -5.24 2.66
N LEU A 97 23.46 -3.98 2.26
CA LEU A 97 23.27 -2.86 3.18
C LEU A 97 21.80 -2.67 3.53
N PHE A 98 20.87 -2.90 2.59
CA PHE A 98 19.44 -2.79 2.88
C PHE A 98 18.98 -3.80 3.94
N THR A 99 19.60 -4.99 4.03
CA THR A 99 19.24 -5.99 5.04
C THR A 99 19.64 -5.59 6.47
N THR A 100 20.41 -4.51 6.65
CA THR A 100 20.79 -3.99 7.98
C THR A 100 19.70 -3.12 8.61
N ALA A 101 18.68 -2.73 7.86
CA ALA A 101 17.58 -1.93 8.36
C ALA A 101 16.70 -2.74 9.33
N THR A 102 16.32 -2.14 10.45
CA THR A 102 15.38 -2.73 11.41
C THR A 102 13.97 -2.22 11.15
N LEU A 103 12.98 -3.10 11.26
CA LEU A 103 11.58 -2.72 11.19
C LEU A 103 11.21 -1.81 12.38
N ILE A 104 10.56 -0.69 12.08
CA ILE A 104 9.94 0.16 13.10
C ILE A 104 8.61 -0.50 13.47
N PRO A 105 8.36 -0.82 14.75
CA PRO A 105 7.08 -1.34 15.21
C PRO A 105 5.95 -0.37 14.83
N TRP A 106 4.90 -0.89 14.21
CA TRP A 106 3.76 -0.09 13.82
C TRP A 106 2.80 0.08 15.01
N GLU A 107 2.52 1.32 15.41
CA GLU A 107 1.46 1.59 16.38
C GLU A 107 0.09 1.47 15.69
N TYR A 108 -0.68 0.47 16.09
CA TYR A 108 -2.03 0.25 15.61
C TYR A 108 -3.00 1.16 16.38
N SER A 109 -3.46 2.23 15.74
CA SER A 109 -4.70 2.90 16.13
C SER A 109 -5.81 2.53 15.16
N ALA A 110 -7.01 2.28 15.69
CA ALA A 110 -8.19 2.12 14.84
C ALA A 110 -8.48 3.47 14.14
N PRO A 111 -8.83 3.47 12.84
CA PRO A 111 -9.22 4.70 12.16
C PRO A 111 -10.55 5.19 12.71
N ALA A 112 -10.64 6.50 12.97
CA ALA A 112 -11.92 7.12 13.29
C ALA A 112 -12.85 7.11 12.06
N LEU A 113 -14.10 6.73 12.27
CA LEU A 113 -15.18 6.74 11.28
C LEU A 113 -15.90 8.09 11.22
N VAL A 114 -15.92 8.81 12.33
CA VAL A 114 -16.55 10.14 12.45
C VAL A 114 -15.62 11.15 13.10
N SER A 115 -15.92 12.43 12.92
CA SER A 115 -15.17 13.53 13.52
C SER A 115 -16.10 14.70 13.81
N ASP A 116 -15.80 15.46 14.85
CA ASP A 116 -16.45 16.74 15.16
C ASP A 116 -15.83 17.92 14.41
N ASP A 117 -14.71 17.71 13.72
CA ASP A 117 -14.08 18.72 12.87
C ASP A 117 -14.89 18.87 11.57
N PRO A 118 -15.47 20.05 11.27
CA PRO A 118 -16.22 20.28 10.02
C PRO A 118 -15.35 20.07 8.76
N LYS A 119 -14.02 20.17 8.86
CA LYS A 119 -13.12 19.90 7.73
C LYS A 119 -13.00 18.41 7.40
N ALA A 120 -13.33 17.52 8.35
CA ALA A 120 -13.24 16.08 8.16
C ALA A 120 -14.20 15.55 7.08
N ALA A 121 -15.29 16.29 6.81
CA ALA A 121 -16.26 15.95 5.76
C ALA A 121 -15.62 15.80 4.38
N GLY A 122 -14.56 16.59 4.10
CA GLY A 122 -13.73 16.51 2.90
C GLY A 122 -14.51 16.41 1.56
N LYS A 123 -13.84 15.90 0.53
CA LYS A 123 -14.50 15.44 -0.69
C LYS A 123 -15.04 14.02 -0.49
N ARG A 124 -16.34 13.84 -0.69
CA ARG A 124 -17.03 12.55 -0.50
C ARG A 124 -17.12 11.69 -1.76
N CYS A 125 -16.64 12.18 -2.89
CA CYS A 125 -16.67 11.49 -4.17
C CYS A 125 -15.35 11.64 -4.92
N GLY A 126 -15.06 10.66 -5.78
CA GLY A 126 -13.82 10.62 -6.56
C GLY A 126 -12.62 10.16 -5.72
N PHE A 127 -11.42 10.56 -6.16
CA PHE A 127 -10.18 10.21 -5.46
C PHE A 127 -10.01 11.07 -4.20
N PRO A 128 -9.50 10.48 -3.09
CA PRO A 128 -9.10 11.25 -1.92
C PRO A 128 -7.97 12.23 -2.28
N ASP A 129 -7.88 13.34 -1.54
CA ASP A 129 -6.70 14.19 -1.58
C ASP A 129 -5.46 13.47 -0.98
N GLU A 130 -4.30 14.12 -1.06
CA GLU A 130 -3.04 13.47 -0.68
C GLU A 130 -2.94 13.19 0.81
N ASP A 131 -3.46 14.08 1.64
CA ASP A 131 -3.42 13.96 3.10
C ASP A 131 -4.36 12.84 3.56
N ALA A 132 -5.60 12.83 3.04
CA ALA A 132 -6.57 11.76 3.28
C ALA A 132 -6.04 10.41 2.79
N GLN A 133 -5.40 10.35 1.61
CA GLN A 133 -4.78 9.11 1.14
C GLN A 133 -3.65 8.66 2.08
N GLN A 134 -2.78 9.56 2.53
CA GLN A 134 -1.64 9.20 3.39
C GLN A 134 -2.08 8.75 4.79
N GLN A 135 -3.15 9.34 5.31
CA GLN A 135 -3.77 8.93 6.57
C GLN A 135 -4.47 7.59 6.43
N ASP A 136 -5.41 7.48 5.49
CA ASP A 136 -6.28 6.32 5.35
C ASP A 136 -5.52 5.05 4.96
N ARG A 137 -4.50 5.16 4.09
CA ARG A 137 -3.76 4.00 3.55
C ARG A 137 -3.14 3.13 4.65
N LYS A 138 -2.89 3.70 5.84
CA LYS A 138 -2.39 3.02 7.03
C LYS A 138 -3.38 2.00 7.60
N HIS A 139 -4.66 2.19 7.31
CA HIS A 139 -5.76 1.38 7.83
C HIS A 139 -6.42 0.53 6.72
N PHE A 140 -5.98 0.60 5.46
CA PHE A 140 -6.49 -0.24 4.36
C PHE A 140 -5.92 -1.67 4.38
N PHE A 141 -6.05 -2.35 5.51
CA PHE A 141 -5.81 -3.79 5.71
C PHE A 141 -7.12 -4.49 6.03
N ILE A 142 -7.29 -5.76 5.68
CA ILE A 142 -8.56 -6.51 5.85
C ILE A 142 -9.20 -6.32 7.23
N LEU A 143 -8.40 -6.18 8.29
CA LEU A 143 -8.84 -6.03 9.67
C LEU A 143 -9.72 -4.79 9.92
N TYR A 144 -9.38 -3.63 9.35
CA TYR A 144 -10.03 -2.37 9.75
C TYR A 144 -11.33 -2.05 9.00
N PRO A 145 -11.48 -2.31 7.68
CA PRO A 145 -12.75 -2.15 7.01
C PRO A 145 -13.87 -3.01 7.61
N HIS A 146 -13.52 -4.14 8.21
CA HIS A 146 -14.46 -5.05 8.87
C HIS A 146 -14.58 -4.83 10.37
N ALA A 147 -13.80 -3.93 10.95
CA ALA A 147 -13.92 -3.61 12.37
C ALA A 147 -15.30 -2.99 12.63
N GLU A 148 -15.98 -3.50 13.67
CA GLU A 148 -17.19 -2.88 14.19
C GLU A 148 -16.81 -1.64 14.99
N SER A 149 -17.53 -0.54 14.76
CA SER A 149 -17.37 0.67 15.55
C SER A 149 -18.70 1.42 15.57
N GLU A 150 -19.25 1.61 16.77
CA GLU A 150 -20.35 2.53 17.03
C GLU A 150 -19.75 3.87 17.43
N GLU A 151 -19.50 4.73 16.44
CA GLU A 151 -18.98 6.07 16.68
C GLU A 151 -20.04 7.14 16.43
N GLN A 152 -20.09 8.12 17.34
CA GLN A 152 -20.92 9.32 17.21
C GLN A 152 -20.02 10.51 16.88
N GLY A 153 -20.43 11.30 15.88
CA GLY A 153 -19.74 12.52 15.48
C GLY A 153 -20.55 13.29 14.46
N LYS A 154 -20.17 14.54 14.24
CA LYS A 154 -20.91 15.46 13.35
C LYS A 154 -20.68 15.18 11.86
N GLU A 155 -19.47 14.77 11.50
CA GLU A 155 -19.05 14.52 10.12
C GLU A 155 -18.47 13.11 9.95
N ILE A 156 -18.66 12.52 8.77
CA ILE A 156 -18.01 11.25 8.39
C ILE A 156 -16.59 11.52 7.87
N THR A 157 -15.65 10.60 8.16
CA THR A 157 -14.26 10.71 7.70
C THR A 157 -14.06 10.19 6.27
N SER A 158 -12.94 10.54 5.64
CA SER A 158 -12.51 9.95 4.37
C SER A 158 -12.40 8.43 4.45
N PHE A 159 -11.93 7.90 5.59
CA PHE A 159 -11.85 6.47 5.84
C PHE A 159 -13.25 5.82 5.82
N PHE A 160 -14.25 6.44 6.46
CA PHE A 160 -15.62 5.94 6.43
C PHE A 160 -16.17 5.82 5.01
N VAL A 161 -15.96 6.85 4.18
CA VAL A 161 -16.39 6.84 2.77
C VAL A 161 -15.74 5.68 2.02
N ARG A 162 -14.43 5.51 2.15
CA ARG A 162 -13.69 4.45 1.45
C ARG A 162 -14.00 3.05 1.98
N ARG A 163 -14.23 2.91 3.29
CA ARG A 163 -14.74 1.67 3.92
C ARG A 163 -16.11 1.30 3.35
N SER A 164 -17.00 2.28 3.20
CA SER A 164 -18.34 2.06 2.64
C SER A 164 -18.28 1.56 1.19
N VAL A 165 -17.39 2.13 0.36
CA VAL A 165 -17.15 1.62 -1.00
C VAL A 165 -16.65 0.17 -0.97
N TYR A 166 -15.67 -0.14 -0.13
CA TYR A 166 -15.18 -1.51 0.02
C TYR A 166 -16.30 -2.48 0.39
N LEU A 167 -17.08 -2.17 1.42
CA LEU A 167 -18.18 -3.02 1.89
C LEU A 167 -19.29 -3.17 0.83
N ALA A 168 -19.55 -2.15 0.00
CA ALA A 168 -20.53 -2.24 -1.08
C ALA A 168 -20.14 -3.28 -2.17
N PHE A 169 -18.84 -3.51 -2.40
CA PHE A 169 -18.37 -4.50 -3.37
C PHE A 169 -18.10 -5.88 -2.76
N PHE A 170 -17.66 -5.94 -1.49
CA PHE A 170 -17.15 -7.17 -0.87
C PHE A 170 -18.02 -7.70 0.28
N GLY A 171 -19.07 -6.97 0.68
CA GLY A 171 -19.96 -7.34 1.80
C GLY A 171 -19.33 -7.09 3.16
N ASN A 172 -20.16 -7.21 4.21
CA ASN A 172 -19.68 -7.20 5.60
C ASN A 172 -19.26 -8.61 6.03
N SER A 173 -18.33 -8.71 6.98
CA SER A 173 -17.91 -9.99 7.56
C SER A 173 -19.07 -10.80 8.18
N ALA A 174 -20.09 -10.11 8.71
CA ALA A 174 -21.35 -10.70 9.18
C ALA A 174 -22.15 -11.42 8.07
N ASP A 175 -22.02 -11.01 6.81
CA ASP A 175 -22.66 -11.67 5.66
C ASP A 175 -21.86 -12.88 5.14
N LEU A 176 -20.59 -13.01 5.54
CA LEU A 176 -19.66 -14.04 5.07
C LEU A 176 -19.52 -15.23 6.04
N GLY A 177 -20.24 -15.23 7.16
CA GLY A 177 -20.25 -16.35 8.12
C GLY A 177 -18.91 -16.61 8.83
N LEU A 178 -18.03 -15.60 8.93
CA LEU A 178 -16.74 -15.69 9.63
C LEU A 178 -16.82 -15.29 11.11
N ASP A 179 -17.97 -15.54 11.74
CA ASP A 179 -18.11 -15.52 13.20
C ASP A 179 -17.43 -16.77 13.75
N ASN A 180 -16.15 -16.66 14.11
CA ASN A 180 -15.47 -17.33 15.24
C ASN A 180 -13.99 -17.53 14.91
N GLY A 181 -13.11 -16.73 15.53
CA GLY A 181 -11.69 -17.10 15.56
C GLY A 181 -10.69 -16.06 16.07
N PHE A 182 -11.01 -14.77 16.12
CA PHE A 182 -10.10 -13.77 16.68
C PHE A 182 -10.78 -13.01 17.82
N GLY A 183 -10.81 -13.65 18.98
CA GLY A 183 -11.19 -13.00 20.23
C GLY A 183 -10.20 -11.88 20.56
N PHE A 184 -10.63 -10.65 20.34
CA PHE A 184 -10.05 -9.48 21.01
C PHE A 184 -11.07 -9.00 22.03
N SER A 185 -10.76 -9.25 23.30
CA SER A 185 -11.55 -8.73 24.42
C SER A 185 -11.58 -7.20 24.36
N SER A 186 -12.78 -6.64 24.27
CA SER A 186 -13.01 -5.20 24.38
C SER A 186 -12.53 -4.68 25.75
N PRO A 187 -11.73 -3.59 25.83
CA PRO A 187 -11.28 -3.05 27.12
C PRO A 187 -12.39 -2.36 27.94
N HIS A 188 -13.64 -2.32 27.46
CA HIS A 188 -14.62 -1.39 28.03
C HIS A 188 -15.64 -1.98 29.02
N GLN A 189 -15.47 -3.22 29.48
CA GLN A 189 -16.27 -3.76 30.59
C GLN A 189 -15.43 -3.99 31.84
N ALA A 190 -14.98 -2.91 32.45
CA ALA A 190 -14.49 -2.93 33.83
C ALA A 190 -14.92 -1.67 34.58
N ARG A 191 -16.22 -1.49 34.81
CA ARG A 191 -16.70 -0.74 35.97
C ARG A 191 -18.18 -0.98 36.26
N MET A 192 -18.46 -2.08 36.97
CA MET A 192 -19.57 -2.16 37.92
C MET A 192 -19.29 -3.28 38.89
N ARG A 193 -18.90 -2.94 40.13
CA ARG A 193 -19.30 -3.59 41.39
C ARG A 193 -18.62 -2.93 42.61
N ARG A 194 -19.49 -2.41 43.49
CA ARG A 194 -19.39 -2.22 44.96
C ARG A 194 -18.39 -1.17 45.49
N CYS A 195 -18.88 -0.16 46.20
CA CYS A 195 -19.49 -0.25 47.54
C CYS A 195 -20.79 0.54 47.58
#